data_AF-A0AAV6J3N9-F1
#
_entry.id   AF-A0AAV6J3N9-F1
#
_cell.length_a   1.000
_cell.length_b   1.000
_cell.length_c   1.000
_cell.angle_alpha   90.00
_cell.angle_beta   90.00
_cell.angle_gamma   90.00
#
_symmetry.space_group_name_H-M   'P 1'
#
loop_
_entity.id
_entity.type
_entity.pdbx_description
1 polymer ?
#
loop_
_entity_poly.entity_id
_entity_poly.type
_entity_poly.pdbx_seq_one_letter_code
_entity_poly.pdbx_strand_id
1 'polypeptide(L)'
;MARLTKRERRKKANRKTLVAVLCMMRVVNTVVQLYLLITDLIAERHRQRLRQKPHLRPNPNYYQHQIDALNRLVRQSDTTCHNQLRVNKHTFMTLCHLLTQNGLESSRNVTVVEKVAIFLWIIAHHTKNRRTILQFWRSGETISRHFNSILIAVLRLHNVLWYHPQPIPANEPDARWKWFEVHKWHMVSYSNAPIDYKN
;
A
#
# COMPACT_ATOMS: atom_id res chain seq x y z
N MET A 1 -34.35 -53.90 54.25
CA MET A 1 -33.41 -52.92 53.65
C MET A 1 -32.78 -52.07 54.76
N ALA A 2 -31.47 -52.19 54.99
CA ALA A 2 -30.80 -51.49 56.09
C ALA A 2 -30.65 -49.97 55.80
N ARG A 3 -31.15 -49.11 56.70
CA ARG A 3 -31.03 -47.65 56.59
C ARG A 3 -29.64 -47.22 57.07
N LEU A 4 -28.82 -46.71 56.14
CA LEU A 4 -27.48 -46.16 56.42
C LEU A 4 -27.52 -45.10 57.52
N THR A 5 -26.55 -45.16 58.43
CA THR A 5 -26.41 -44.21 59.55
C THR A 5 -26.02 -42.81 59.04
N LYS A 6 -26.36 -41.76 59.79
CA LYS A 6 -26.08 -40.34 59.42
C LYS A 6 -24.59 -40.09 59.15
N ARG A 7 -23.70 -40.80 59.88
CA ARG A 7 -22.23 -40.74 59.75
C ARG A 7 -21.74 -41.35 58.44
N GLU A 8 -22.31 -42.48 58.00
CA GLU A 8 -21.96 -43.13 56.73
C GLU A 8 -22.45 -42.32 55.52
N ARG A 9 -23.65 -41.72 55.62
CA ARG A 9 -24.16 -40.80 54.59
C ARG A 9 -23.26 -39.59 54.43
N ARG A 10 -22.79 -38.98 55.53
CA ARG A 10 -21.81 -37.88 55.52
C ARG A 10 -20.47 -38.29 54.90
N LYS A 11 -19.90 -39.45 55.26
CA LYS A 11 -18.66 -39.96 54.65
C LYS A 11 -18.81 -40.18 53.14
N LYS A 12 -19.94 -40.76 52.69
CA LYS A 12 -20.23 -40.98 51.26
C LYS A 12 -20.42 -39.66 50.50
N ALA A 13 -21.07 -38.67 51.11
CA ALA A 13 -21.20 -37.32 50.55
C ALA A 13 -19.84 -36.62 50.43
N ASN A 14 -19.04 -36.60 51.50
CA ASN A 14 -17.71 -35.99 51.49
C ASN A 14 -16.77 -36.65 50.46
N ARG A 15 -16.85 -37.97 50.28
CA ARG A 15 -16.09 -38.69 49.24
C ARG A 15 -16.53 -38.28 47.83
N LYS A 16 -17.83 -38.11 47.59
CA LYS A 16 -18.35 -37.61 46.30
C LYS A 16 -17.89 -36.18 46.03
N THR A 17 -17.97 -35.30 47.03
CA THR A 17 -17.49 -33.91 46.92
C THR A 17 -15.99 -33.88 46.66
N LEU A 18 -15.19 -34.69 47.36
CA LEU A 18 -13.74 -34.79 47.13
C LEU A 18 -13.43 -35.27 45.70
N VAL A 19 -14.11 -36.31 45.21
CA VAL A 19 -13.94 -36.80 43.83
C VAL A 19 -14.35 -35.73 42.81
N ALA A 20 -15.46 -35.02 43.05
CA ALA A 20 -15.90 -33.93 42.19
C ALA A 20 -14.88 -32.78 42.16
N VAL A 21 -14.34 -32.37 43.32
CA VAL A 21 -13.28 -31.35 43.42
C VAL A 21 -12.02 -31.79 42.69
N LEU A 22 -11.57 -33.04 42.88
CA LEU A 22 -10.41 -33.59 42.16
C LEU A 22 -10.65 -33.65 40.64
N CYS A 23 -11.88 -33.98 40.21
CA CYS A 23 -12.28 -33.96 38.81
C CYS A 23 -12.24 -32.53 38.23
N MET A 24 -12.80 -31.55 38.95
CA MET A 24 -12.76 -30.14 38.56
C MET A 24 -11.33 -29.61 38.49
N MET A 25 -10.49 -29.94 39.46
CA MET A 25 -9.06 -29.57 39.45
C MET A 25 -8.33 -30.17 38.25
N ARG A 26 -8.65 -31.42 37.86
CA ARG A 26 -8.09 -32.03 36.64
C ARG A 26 -8.55 -31.30 35.38
N VAL A 27 -9.83 -30.97 35.26
CA VAL A 27 -10.37 -30.21 34.13
C VAL A 27 -9.69 -28.84 34.02
N VAL A 28 -9.63 -28.10 35.12
CA VAL A 28 -8.96 -26.79 35.16
C VAL A 28 -7.50 -26.91 34.75
N ASN A 29 -6.76 -27.91 35.28
CA ASN A 29 -5.37 -28.14 34.89
C ASN A 29 -5.24 -28.48 33.40
N THR A 30 -6.12 -29.30 32.83
CA THR A 30 -6.09 -29.59 31.38
C THR A 30 -6.36 -28.35 30.52
N VAL A 31 -7.25 -27.47 30.96
CA VAL A 31 -7.53 -26.20 30.28
C VAL A 31 -6.32 -25.26 30.34
N VAL A 32 -5.65 -25.16 31.50
CA VAL A 32 -4.43 -24.36 31.66
C VAL A 32 -3.30 -24.90 30.77
N GLN A 33 -3.11 -26.22 30.72
CA GLN A 33 -2.10 -26.84 29.85
C GLN A 33 -2.40 -26.60 28.37
N LEU A 34 -3.67 -26.72 27.94
CA LEU A 34 -4.09 -26.40 26.58
C LEU A 34 -3.79 -24.93 26.23
N TYR A 35 -4.05 -23.99 27.13
CA TYR A 35 -3.74 -22.57 26.92
C TYR A 35 -2.24 -22.32 26.72
N LEU A 36 -1.39 -22.90 27.57
CA LEU A 36 0.07 -22.76 27.46
C LEU A 36 0.58 -23.31 26.12
N LEU A 37 0.11 -24.49 25.70
CA LEU A 37 0.46 -25.09 24.40
C LEU A 37 0.05 -24.21 23.21
N ILE A 38 -1.13 -23.58 23.27
CA ILE A 38 -1.58 -22.65 22.22
C ILE A 38 -0.65 -21.43 22.15
N THR A 39 -0.27 -20.86 23.29
CA THR A 39 0.64 -19.71 23.31
C THR A 39 2.03 -20.08 22.78
N ASP A 40 2.54 -21.26 23.11
CA ASP A 40 3.82 -21.76 22.58
C ASP A 40 3.75 -22.05 21.09
N LEU A 41 2.63 -22.56 20.57
CA LEU A 41 2.42 -22.76 19.14
C LEU A 41 2.42 -21.42 18.39
N ILE A 42 1.72 -20.41 18.91
CA ILE A 42 1.69 -19.07 18.32
C ILE A 42 3.08 -18.44 18.38
N ALA A 43 3.78 -18.57 19.51
CA ALA A 43 5.12 -18.06 19.70
C ALA A 43 6.14 -18.78 18.81
N GLU A 44 6.06 -20.10 18.67
CA GLU A 44 6.93 -20.88 17.78
C GLU A 44 6.64 -20.56 16.32
N ARG A 45 5.37 -20.38 15.93
CA ARG A 45 5.02 -19.93 14.57
C ARG A 45 5.53 -18.51 14.29
N HIS A 46 5.52 -17.63 15.30
CA HIS A 46 6.11 -16.30 15.21
C HIS A 46 7.65 -16.39 15.12
N ARG A 47 8.29 -17.21 15.95
CA ARG A 47 9.73 -17.50 15.90
C ARG A 47 10.13 -18.11 14.57
N GLN A 48 9.36 -19.03 14.01
CA GLN A 48 9.60 -19.60 12.68
C GLN A 48 9.53 -18.55 11.58
N ARG A 49 8.55 -17.62 11.63
CA ARG A 49 8.53 -16.48 10.69
C ARG A 49 9.74 -15.56 10.84
N LEU A 50 10.22 -15.37 12.08
CA LEU A 50 11.44 -14.61 12.34
C LEU A 50 12.71 -15.37 11.94
N ARG A 51 12.77 -16.68 12.11
CA ARG A 51 13.88 -17.56 11.64
C ARG A 51 13.92 -17.66 10.12
N GLN A 52 12.76 -17.60 9.46
CA GLN A 52 12.64 -17.51 8.01
C GLN A 52 12.91 -16.09 7.47
N LYS A 53 12.92 -15.04 8.31
CA LYS A 53 13.51 -13.78 7.87
C LYS A 53 14.98 -14.10 7.65
N PRO A 54 15.45 -14.09 6.40
CA PRO A 54 16.86 -14.32 6.19
C PRO A 54 17.58 -13.21 6.96
N HIS A 55 18.65 -13.56 7.66
CA HIS A 55 19.60 -12.58 8.18
C HIS A 55 20.22 -11.87 6.98
N LEU A 56 19.47 -10.96 6.36
CA LEU A 56 20.00 -10.00 5.42
C LEU A 56 20.87 -9.10 6.27
N ARG A 57 22.17 -9.38 6.28
CA ARG A 57 23.13 -8.30 6.43
C ARG A 57 22.68 -7.21 5.45
N PRO A 58 22.49 -5.96 5.89
CA PRO A 58 22.25 -4.86 4.96
C PRO A 58 23.35 -4.95 3.91
N ASN A 59 22.97 -5.17 2.65
CA ASN A 59 23.94 -5.23 1.57
C ASN A 59 24.73 -3.91 1.63
N PRO A 60 26.06 -3.93 1.83
CA PRO A 60 26.84 -2.71 1.94
C PRO A 60 26.69 -1.81 0.71
N ASN A 61 26.34 -2.40 -0.44
CA ASN A 61 26.10 -1.71 -1.71
C ASN A 61 24.63 -1.35 -1.94
N TYR A 62 23.78 -1.39 -0.91
CA TYR A 62 22.34 -1.10 -1.04
C TYR A 62 22.05 0.28 -1.64
N TYR A 63 22.77 1.31 -1.22
CA TYR A 63 22.65 2.66 -1.78
C TYR A 63 23.15 2.72 -3.22
N GLN A 64 24.22 1.98 -3.54
CA GLN A 64 24.75 1.90 -4.89
C GLN A 64 23.71 1.31 -5.84
N HIS A 65 23.03 0.24 -5.44
CA HIS A 65 21.96 -0.37 -6.25
C HIS A 65 20.78 0.57 -6.49
N GLN A 66 20.44 1.45 -5.54
CA GLN A 66 19.39 2.47 -5.71
C GLN A 66 19.80 3.51 -6.76
N ILE A 67 21.03 4.00 -6.67
CA ILE A 67 21.59 4.96 -7.63
C ILE A 67 21.68 4.33 -9.02
N ASP A 68 22.19 3.10 -9.11
CA ASP A 68 22.34 2.38 -10.38
C ASP A 68 20.99 2.06 -11.02
N ALA A 69 19.96 1.75 -10.22
CA ALA A 69 18.59 1.57 -10.73
C ALA A 69 18.06 2.87 -11.36
N LEU A 70 18.21 4.00 -10.68
CA LEU A 70 17.76 5.29 -11.20
C LEU A 70 18.55 5.71 -12.44
N ASN A 71 19.87 5.52 -12.43
CA ASN A 71 20.77 5.86 -13.53
C ASN A 71 20.44 5.05 -14.80
N ARG A 72 20.12 3.76 -14.64
CA ARG A 72 19.67 2.90 -15.74
C ARG A 72 18.40 3.41 -16.40
N LEU A 73 17.48 3.99 -15.64
CA LEU A 73 16.20 4.48 -16.17
C LEU A 73 16.33 5.84 -16.86
N VAL A 74 17.06 6.78 -16.25
CA VAL A 74 17.00 8.20 -16.63
C VAL A 74 18.28 8.72 -17.29
N ARG A 75 19.46 8.19 -16.92
CA ARG A 75 20.74 8.81 -17.28
C ARG A 75 21.41 8.21 -18.53
N GLN A 76 21.10 6.96 -18.88
CA GLN A 76 21.79 6.25 -19.98
C GLN A 76 21.51 6.85 -21.36
N SER A 77 20.23 7.02 -21.72
CA SER A 77 19.82 7.62 -23.00
C SER A 77 18.36 8.05 -22.96
N ASP A 78 17.98 8.95 -23.86
CA ASP A 78 16.58 9.39 -24.02
C ASP A 78 15.67 8.24 -24.48
N THR A 79 16.19 7.34 -25.30
CA THR A 79 15.48 6.13 -25.75
C THR A 79 15.18 5.19 -24.58
N THR A 80 16.12 5.00 -23.66
CA THR A 80 15.91 4.19 -22.46
C THR A 80 14.90 4.84 -21.53
N CYS A 81 15.01 6.15 -21.30
CA CYS A 81 14.02 6.90 -20.52
C CYS A 81 12.62 6.74 -21.11
N HIS A 82 12.48 6.88 -22.44
CA HIS A 82 11.20 6.69 -23.12
C HIS A 82 10.68 5.26 -23.01
N ASN A 83 11.53 4.25 -23.22
CA ASN A 83 11.12 2.85 -23.17
C ASN A 83 10.68 2.41 -21.77
N GLN A 84 11.35 2.93 -20.72
CA GLN A 84 11.12 2.51 -19.34
C GLN A 84 10.11 3.40 -18.59
N LEU A 85 10.03 4.69 -18.92
CA LEU A 85 9.18 5.67 -18.22
C LEU A 85 8.08 6.27 -19.10
N ARG A 86 8.02 5.93 -20.40
CA ARG A 86 7.08 6.47 -21.41
C ARG A 86 7.18 7.98 -21.63
N VAL A 87 8.26 8.59 -21.17
CA VAL A 87 8.58 10.01 -21.37
C VAL A 87 10.04 10.15 -21.77
N ASN A 88 10.36 11.15 -22.61
CA ASN A 88 11.77 11.46 -22.87
C ASN A 88 12.41 12.13 -21.64
N LYS A 89 13.74 12.25 -21.66
CA LYS A 89 14.50 12.76 -20.51
C LYS A 89 14.18 14.22 -20.19
N HIS A 90 13.98 15.06 -21.21
CA HIS A 90 13.64 16.47 -21.04
C HIS A 90 12.29 16.64 -20.33
N THR A 91 11.25 15.94 -20.80
CA THR A 91 9.92 15.90 -20.19
C THR A 91 9.98 15.36 -18.77
N PHE A 92 10.76 14.31 -18.54
CA PHE A 92 10.96 13.75 -17.21
C PHE A 92 11.53 14.77 -16.21
N MET A 93 12.59 15.48 -16.59
CA MET A 93 13.20 16.50 -15.73
C MET A 93 12.26 17.70 -15.52
N THR A 94 11.52 18.09 -16.56
CA THR A 94 10.51 19.15 -16.47
C THR A 94 9.40 18.77 -15.50
N LEU A 95 8.90 17.53 -15.56
CA LEU A 95 7.91 17.02 -14.61
C LEU A 95 8.44 17.02 -13.17
N CYS A 96 9.69 16.60 -12.96
CA CYS A 96 10.32 16.66 -11.63
C CYS A 96 10.35 18.11 -11.10
N HIS A 97 10.75 19.06 -11.95
CA HIS A 97 10.82 20.47 -11.57
C HIS A 97 9.43 21.04 -11.20
N LEU A 98 8.43 20.80 -12.05
CA LEU A 98 7.05 21.24 -11.82
C LEU A 98 6.50 20.66 -10.50
N LEU A 99 6.71 19.37 -10.26
CA LEU A 99 6.24 18.74 -9.02
C LEU A 99 6.94 19.32 -7.79
N THR A 100 8.24 19.60 -7.87
CA THR A 100 8.98 20.25 -6.77
C THR A 100 8.47 21.65 -6.48
N GLN A 101 8.22 22.46 -7.51
CA GLN A 101 7.65 23.80 -7.33
C GLN A 101 6.25 23.78 -6.70
N ASN A 102 5.49 22.70 -6.92
CA ASN A 102 4.15 22.51 -6.38
C ASN A 102 4.14 21.72 -5.06
N GLY A 103 5.25 21.72 -4.33
CA GLY A 103 5.34 21.20 -2.96
C GLY A 103 5.72 19.72 -2.82
N LEU A 104 6.18 19.06 -3.88
CA LEU A 104 6.74 17.72 -3.77
C LEU A 104 8.21 17.80 -3.29
N GLU A 105 8.42 17.48 -2.02
CA GLU A 105 9.76 17.51 -1.41
C GLU A 105 10.48 16.17 -1.48
N SER A 106 11.80 16.21 -1.39
CA SER A 106 12.60 15.01 -1.14
C SER A 106 12.32 14.48 0.27
N SER A 107 12.48 13.17 0.46
CA SER A 107 12.48 12.57 1.79
C SER A 107 13.92 12.23 2.17
N ARG A 108 14.19 12.03 3.47
CA ARG A 108 15.54 11.72 4.01
C ARG A 108 16.32 10.70 3.18
N ASN A 109 15.63 9.69 2.62
CA ASN A 109 16.26 8.60 1.89
C ASN A 109 15.91 8.55 0.40
N VAL A 110 14.98 9.39 -0.11
CA VAL A 110 14.42 9.26 -1.47
C VAL A 110 14.28 10.64 -2.10
N THR A 111 14.96 10.86 -3.23
CA THR A 111 14.90 12.13 -3.97
C THR A 111 13.59 12.29 -4.74
N VAL A 112 13.22 13.52 -5.09
CA VAL A 112 12.03 13.76 -5.93
C VAL A 112 12.13 13.01 -7.25
N VAL A 113 13.32 13.06 -7.88
CA VAL A 113 13.62 12.34 -9.12
C VAL A 113 13.33 10.86 -9.00
N GLU A 114 13.77 10.23 -7.90
CA GLU A 114 13.50 8.81 -7.66
C GLU A 114 12.02 8.53 -7.42
N LYS A 115 11.31 9.38 -6.66
CA LYS A 115 9.86 9.24 -6.46
C LYS A 115 9.14 9.27 -7.82
N VAL A 116 9.46 10.24 -8.67
CA VAL A 116 8.82 10.42 -9.98
C VAL A 116 9.14 9.24 -10.90
N ALA A 117 10.39 8.75 -10.89
CA ALA A 117 10.76 7.55 -11.64
C ALA A 117 9.99 6.30 -11.18
N ILE A 118 9.80 6.10 -9.87
CA ILE A 118 8.98 5.00 -9.33
C ILE A 118 7.54 5.09 -9.82
N PHE A 119 6.94 6.29 -9.74
CA PHE A 119 5.56 6.52 -10.17
C PHE A 119 5.38 6.23 -11.67
N LEU A 120 6.25 6.81 -12.51
CA LEU A 120 6.21 6.62 -13.96
C LEU A 120 6.44 5.15 -14.35
N TRP A 121 7.39 4.46 -13.72
CA TRP A 121 7.62 3.03 -13.94
C TRP A 121 6.37 2.18 -13.66
N ILE A 122 5.67 2.47 -12.55
CA ILE A 122 4.46 1.73 -12.16
C ILE A 122 3.38 1.90 -13.22
N ILE A 123 3.10 3.13 -13.65
CA ILE A 123 2.04 3.39 -14.64
C ILE A 123 2.44 2.95 -16.05
N ALA A 124 3.71 3.09 -16.43
CA ALA A 124 4.24 2.74 -17.75
C ALA A 124 4.12 1.24 -18.06
N HIS A 125 4.24 0.41 -17.02
CA HIS A 125 4.30 -1.04 -17.14
C HIS A 125 3.23 -1.78 -16.33
N HIS A 126 2.31 -1.04 -15.70
CA HIS A 126 1.27 -1.58 -14.81
C HIS A 126 1.84 -2.61 -13.80
N THR A 127 2.94 -2.23 -13.14
CA THR A 127 3.68 -3.17 -12.29
C THR A 127 3.11 -3.25 -10.88
N LYS A 128 3.02 -4.48 -10.35
CA LYS A 128 2.67 -4.72 -8.95
C LYS A 128 3.82 -4.30 -8.03
N ASN A 129 3.50 -3.82 -6.83
CA ASN A 129 4.46 -3.36 -5.83
C ASN A 129 5.65 -4.32 -5.61
N ARG A 130 5.39 -5.65 -5.60
CA ARG A 130 6.45 -6.67 -5.47
C ARG A 130 7.55 -6.58 -6.54
N ARG A 131 7.22 -6.25 -7.79
CA ARG A 131 8.24 -6.06 -8.84
C ARG A 131 8.98 -4.74 -8.64
N THR A 132 8.26 -3.69 -8.26
CA THR A 132 8.85 -2.36 -8.02
C THR A 132 9.85 -2.37 -6.86
N ILE A 133 9.60 -3.17 -5.81
CA ILE A 133 10.54 -3.38 -4.69
C ILE A 133 11.91 -3.86 -5.19
N LEU A 134 11.92 -4.82 -6.11
CA LEU A 134 13.14 -5.39 -6.67
C LEU A 134 13.84 -4.42 -7.63
N GLN A 135 13.07 -3.65 -8.39
CA GLN A 135 13.60 -2.70 -9.36
C GLN A 135 14.32 -1.53 -8.67
N PHE A 136 13.69 -0.94 -7.64
CA PHE A 136 14.18 0.29 -7.00
C PHE A 136 14.89 0.04 -5.67
N TRP A 137 14.97 -1.22 -5.22
CA TRP A 137 15.57 -1.55 -3.93
C TRP A 137 14.94 -0.75 -2.78
N ARG A 138 13.61 -0.57 -2.79
CA ARG A 138 12.85 0.15 -1.76
C ARG A 138 11.83 -0.77 -1.12
N SER A 139 11.51 -0.54 0.15
CA SER A 139 10.43 -1.28 0.80
C SER A 139 9.09 -1.00 0.11
N GLY A 140 8.19 -1.99 0.13
CA GLY A 140 6.87 -1.85 -0.49
C GLY A 140 6.05 -0.71 0.12
N GLU A 141 6.21 -0.46 1.42
CA GLU A 141 5.60 0.69 2.11
C GLU A 141 6.12 2.02 1.54
N THR A 142 7.44 2.12 1.32
CA THR A 142 8.07 3.32 0.75
C THR A 142 7.53 3.60 -0.64
N ILE A 143 7.42 2.56 -1.48
CA ILE A 143 6.85 2.66 -2.83
C ILE A 143 5.40 3.13 -2.78
N SER A 144 4.56 2.50 -1.94
CA SER A 144 3.16 2.89 -1.79
C SER A 144 3.01 4.35 -1.32
N ARG A 145 3.81 4.78 -0.35
CA ARG A 145 3.77 6.16 0.17
C ARG A 145 4.13 7.17 -0.91
N HIS A 146 5.19 6.91 -1.66
CA HIS A 146 5.64 7.83 -2.71
C HIS A 146 4.72 7.84 -3.93
N PHE A 147 4.16 6.69 -4.31
CA PHE A 147 3.15 6.62 -5.36
C PHE A 147 1.95 7.52 -5.03
N ASN A 148 1.38 7.38 -3.83
CA ASN A 148 0.23 8.19 -3.42
C ASN A 148 0.57 9.68 -3.29
N SER A 149 1.75 10.01 -2.75
CA SER A 149 2.21 11.39 -2.64
C SER A 149 2.33 12.07 -4.00
N ILE A 150 2.84 11.36 -5.02
CA ILE A 150 2.92 11.90 -6.38
C ILE A 150 1.56 11.96 -7.03
N LEU A 151 0.72 10.93 -6.86
CA LEU A 151 -0.64 10.95 -7.40
C LEU A 151 -1.39 12.19 -6.95
N ILE A 152 -1.34 12.52 -5.65
CA ILE A 152 -1.96 13.73 -5.10
C ILE A 152 -1.34 14.99 -5.73
N ALA A 153 -0.01 15.06 -5.84
CA ALA A 153 0.66 16.22 -6.46
C ALA A 153 0.24 16.39 -7.92
N VAL A 154 0.23 15.33 -8.71
CA VAL A 154 -0.18 15.34 -10.12
C VAL A 154 -1.65 15.77 -10.26
N LEU A 155 -2.55 15.28 -9.39
CA LEU A 155 -3.95 15.69 -9.39
C LEU A 155 -4.12 17.18 -9.05
N ARG A 156 -3.29 17.76 -8.19
CA ARG A 156 -3.29 19.21 -7.93
C ARG A 156 -2.81 20.01 -9.14
N LEU A 157 -1.86 19.46 -9.89
CA LEU A 157 -1.35 20.03 -11.13
C LEU A 157 -2.29 19.86 -12.33
N HIS A 158 -3.45 19.21 -12.17
CA HIS A 158 -4.44 18.99 -13.23
C HIS A 158 -4.72 20.26 -14.05
N ASN A 159 -4.92 21.41 -13.39
CA ASN A 159 -5.25 22.67 -14.06
C ASN A 159 -4.11 23.23 -14.92
N VAL A 160 -2.87 22.81 -14.66
CA VAL A 160 -1.68 23.22 -15.43
C VAL A 160 -1.33 22.19 -16.50
N LEU A 161 -1.52 20.90 -16.19
CA LEU A 161 -1.14 19.79 -17.06
C LEU A 161 -2.20 19.45 -18.10
N TRP A 162 -3.48 19.68 -17.81
CA TRP A 162 -4.57 19.23 -18.66
C TRP A 162 -5.02 20.38 -19.55
N TYR A 163 -4.90 20.17 -20.85
CA TYR A 163 -5.56 21.02 -21.83
C TYR A 163 -7.07 20.91 -21.63
N HIS A 164 -7.76 22.04 -21.45
CA HIS A 164 -9.21 22.05 -21.50
C HIS A 164 -9.63 21.63 -22.91
N PRO A 165 -10.30 20.47 -23.07
CA PRO A 165 -10.71 20.01 -24.39
C PRO A 165 -11.63 21.07 -25.00
N GLN A 166 -11.22 21.64 -26.13
CA GLN A 166 -12.10 22.53 -26.87
C GLN A 166 -13.19 21.69 -27.55
N PRO A 167 -14.45 22.15 -27.50
CA PRO A 167 -15.54 21.44 -28.16
C PRO A 167 -15.24 21.33 -29.66
N ILE A 168 -15.34 20.12 -30.19
CA ILE A 168 -15.11 19.85 -31.62
C ILE A 168 -16.15 20.64 -32.42
N PRO A 169 -15.72 21.44 -33.41
CA PRO A 169 -16.65 22.22 -34.22
C PRO A 169 -17.55 21.28 -35.05
N ALA A 170 -18.82 21.65 -35.22
CA ALA A 170 -19.82 20.85 -35.93
C ALA A 170 -19.51 20.57 -37.42
N ASN A 171 -18.44 21.17 -37.96
CA ASN A 171 -17.98 21.02 -39.34
C ASN A 171 -16.63 20.29 -39.44
N GLU A 172 -16.23 19.50 -38.42
CA GLU A 172 -14.97 18.75 -38.47
C GLU A 172 -15.02 17.67 -39.58
N PRO A 173 -14.17 17.76 -40.62
CA PRO A 173 -14.25 16.88 -41.79
C PRO A 173 -13.71 15.47 -41.52
N ASP A 174 -12.95 15.27 -40.43
CA ASP A 174 -12.41 13.97 -40.06
C ASP A 174 -13.47 13.13 -39.33
N ALA A 175 -13.93 12.07 -40.01
CA ALA A 175 -14.93 11.13 -39.53
C ALA A 175 -14.57 10.48 -38.17
N ARG A 176 -13.29 10.48 -37.78
CA ARG A 176 -12.84 10.01 -36.47
C ARG A 176 -13.45 10.80 -35.31
N TRP A 177 -13.81 12.06 -35.51
CA TRP A 177 -14.28 12.95 -34.43
C TRP A 177 -15.80 13.09 -34.35
N LYS A 178 -16.54 12.54 -35.31
CA LYS A 178 -17.99 12.63 -35.44
C LYS A 178 -18.77 12.19 -34.18
N TRP A 179 -18.26 11.21 -33.44
CA TRP A 179 -18.91 10.67 -32.23
C TRP A 179 -18.62 11.47 -30.96
N PHE A 180 -17.80 12.52 -31.06
CA PHE A 180 -17.47 13.43 -29.96
C PHE A 180 -18.07 14.84 -30.13
N GLU A 181 -18.96 15.04 -31.10
CA GLU A 181 -19.66 16.31 -31.29
C GLU A 181 -20.46 16.66 -30.02
N VAL A 182 -20.07 17.75 -29.33
CA VAL A 182 -20.76 18.20 -28.14
C VAL A 182 -22.05 18.90 -28.56
N HIS A 183 -23.19 18.26 -28.36
CA HIS A 183 -24.49 18.91 -28.51
C HIS A 183 -24.62 20.04 -27.48
N LYS A 184 -24.87 21.27 -27.97
CA LYS A 184 -24.85 22.54 -27.21
C LYS A 184 -25.74 22.58 -25.94
N TRP A 185 -26.62 21.61 -25.73
CA TRP A 185 -27.55 21.55 -24.60
C TRP A 185 -26.91 21.30 -23.22
N HIS A 186 -25.64 20.89 -23.15
CA HIS A 186 -24.98 20.55 -21.88
C HIS A 186 -24.02 21.62 -21.30
N MET A 187 -23.76 22.74 -22.01
CA MET A 187 -22.84 23.79 -21.53
C MET A 187 -23.51 24.95 -20.79
N VAL A 188 -24.85 25.02 -20.76
CA VAL A 188 -25.58 26.14 -20.11
C VAL A 188 -25.69 25.96 -18.58
N SER A 189 -25.41 24.78 -18.04
CA SER A 189 -25.60 24.47 -16.61
C SER A 189 -24.40 24.78 -15.70
N TYR A 190 -23.23 25.16 -16.23
CA TYR A 190 -22.02 25.35 -15.41
C TYR A 190 -21.41 26.75 -15.41
N SER A 191 -21.96 27.73 -16.15
CA SER A 191 -21.36 29.07 -16.22
C SER A 191 -21.97 30.14 -15.30
N ASN A 192 -23.10 29.89 -14.62
CA ASN A 192 -23.84 30.95 -13.90
C ASN A 192 -24.32 30.59 -12.48
N ALA A 193 -23.60 29.77 -11.72
CA ALA A 193 -23.86 29.65 -10.27
C ALA A 193 -22.86 30.54 -9.51
N PRO A 194 -23.31 31.62 -8.82
CA PRO A 194 -22.43 32.36 -7.93
C PRO A 194 -22.10 31.48 -6.73
N ILE A 195 -20.81 31.24 -6.50
CA ILE A 195 -20.33 30.60 -5.26
C ILE A 195 -20.44 31.65 -4.17
N ASP A 196 -21.53 31.58 -3.39
CA ASP A 196 -21.73 32.37 -2.18
C ASP A 196 -20.77 31.86 -1.08
N TYR A 197 -19.89 32.75 -0.63
CA TYR A 197 -19.07 32.54 0.56
C TYR A 197 -19.57 33.48 1.67
N LYS A 198 -20.61 33.09 2.40
CA LYS A 198 -20.92 33.67 3.72
C LYS A 198 -21.44 32.64 4.73
N ASN A 199 -20.61 32.48 5.77
CA ASN A 199 -20.82 32.00 7.15
C ASN A 199 -21.56 30.68 7.39
#